data_AF-A0A0D5XUH4-F1
#
_entry.id   AF-A0A0D5XUH4-F1
#
_cell.length_a   1.000
_cell.length_b   1.000
_cell.length_c   1.000
_cell.angle_alpha   90.00
_cell.angle_beta   90.00
_cell.angle_gamma   90.00
#
_symmetry.space_group_name_H-M   'P 1'
#
loop_
_entity.id
_entity.type
_entity.pdbx_description
1 polymer ?
#
loop_
_entity_poly.entity_id
_entity_poly.type
_entity_poly.pdbx_seq_one_letter_code
_entity_poly.pdbx_strand_id
1 'polypeptide(L)'
;MSKQILTNVANESLDQLQVAREYMAWVDSLTWAINSSLKSGHDNHAKQLAGVVSYLAGDYHNILDCEIQRLGDQLTAADLRV
;
A
#
# COMPACT_ATOMS: atom_id res chain seq x y z
N MET A 1 14.92 -16.75 -21.06
CA MET A 1 13.52 -16.57 -20.64
C MET A 1 13.45 -16.23 -19.14
N SER A 2 14.04 -17.02 -18.24
CA SER A 2 14.08 -16.75 -16.79
C SER A 2 14.63 -15.37 -16.40
N LYS A 3 15.73 -14.90 -17.03
CA LYS A 3 16.30 -13.58 -16.73
C LYS A 3 15.35 -12.42 -17.02
N GLN A 4 14.53 -12.52 -18.07
CA GLN A 4 13.56 -11.46 -18.39
C GLN A 4 12.41 -11.43 -17.37
N ILE A 5 11.92 -12.60 -16.96
CA ILE A 5 10.88 -12.72 -15.93
C ILE A 5 11.38 -12.15 -14.60
N LEU A 6 12.60 -12.52 -14.20
CA LEU A 6 13.24 -11.99 -12.99
C LEU A 6 13.40 -10.47 -13.04
N THR A 7 13.85 -9.91 -14.16
CA THR A 7 13.97 -8.45 -14.33
C THR A 7 12.60 -7.77 -14.22
N ASN A 8 11.57 -8.32 -14.85
CA ASN A 8 10.22 -7.75 -14.81
C ASN A 8 9.66 -7.77 -13.38
N VAL A 9 9.69 -8.92 -12.71
CA VAL A 9 9.23 -9.05 -11.32
C VAL A 9 9.99 -8.12 -10.39
N ALA A 10 11.31 -7.98 -10.57
CA ALA A 10 12.13 -7.07 -9.76
C ALA A 10 11.75 -5.60 -9.95
N ASN A 11 11.57 -5.16 -11.20
CA ASN A 11 11.15 -3.78 -11.49
C ASN A 11 9.74 -3.50 -10.95
N GLU A 12 8.79 -4.40 -11.20
CA GLU A 12 7.42 -4.26 -10.69
C GLU A 12 7.39 -4.24 -9.16
N SER A 13 8.20 -5.08 -8.49
CA SER A 13 8.32 -5.05 -7.03
C SER A 13 8.87 -3.72 -6.51
N LEU A 14 9.86 -3.14 -7.21
CA LEU A 14 10.39 -1.82 -6.87
C LEU A 14 9.35 -0.72 -7.04
N ASP A 15 8.59 -0.75 -8.14
CA ASP A 15 7.52 0.21 -8.39
C ASP A 15 6.43 0.11 -7.32
N GLN A 16 6.04 -1.11 -6.93
CA GLN A 16 5.08 -1.32 -5.84
C GLN A 16 5.61 -0.81 -4.49
N LEU A 17 6.90 -0.99 -4.19
CA LEU A 17 7.50 -0.46 -2.97
C LEU A 17 7.56 1.08 -2.96
N GLN A 18 7.75 1.71 -4.12
CA GLN A 18 7.70 3.17 -4.24
C GLN A 18 6.28 3.69 -3.95
N VAL A 19 5.27 3.05 -4.54
CA VAL A 19 3.85 3.38 -4.27
C VAL A 19 3.52 3.14 -2.79
N ALA A 20 3.94 2.03 -2.21
CA ALA A 20 3.71 1.72 -0.79
C ALA A 20 4.29 2.79 0.13
N ARG A 21 5.48 3.30 -0.19
CA ARG A 21 6.11 4.39 0.55
C ARG A 21 5.28 5.67 0.48
N GLU A 22 4.67 6.00 -0.65
CA GLU A 22 3.80 7.17 -0.79
C GLU A 22 2.50 7.00 0.01
N TYR A 23 1.85 5.83 -0.06
CA TYR A 23 0.66 5.53 0.74
C TYR A 23 0.95 5.63 2.24
N MET A 24 2.09 5.12 2.71
CA MET A 24 2.50 5.24 4.10
C MET A 24 2.71 6.71 4.52
N ALA A 25 3.24 7.55 3.64
CA ALA A 25 3.39 8.99 3.91
C ALA A 25 2.02 9.70 4.02
N TRP A 26 1.03 9.28 3.22
CA TRP A 26 -0.34 9.80 3.32
C TRP A 26 -1.00 9.37 4.63
N VAL A 27 -0.87 8.10 5.01
CA VAL A 27 -1.40 7.57 6.27
C VAL A 27 -0.78 8.32 7.47
N ASP A 28 0.53 8.56 7.45
CA ASP A 28 1.23 9.33 8.48
C ASP A 28 0.70 10.77 8.57
N SER A 29 0.59 11.45 7.43
CA SER A 29 0.08 12.83 7.35
C SER A 29 -1.37 12.94 7.85
N LEU A 30 -2.23 11.99 7.49
CA LEU A 30 -3.61 11.95 7.96
C LEU A 30 -3.69 11.63 9.46
N THR A 31 -2.84 10.73 9.94
CA THR A 31 -2.73 10.42 11.38
C THR A 31 -2.31 11.65 12.17
N TRP A 32 -1.34 12.42 11.65
CA TRP A 32 -0.97 13.70 12.23
C TRP A 32 -2.16 14.67 12.25
N ALA A 33 -2.90 14.80 11.14
CA ALA A 33 -4.06 15.70 11.05
C ALA A 33 -5.22 15.31 12.00
N ILE A 34 -5.47 14.01 12.19
CA ILE A 34 -6.43 13.49 13.17
C ILE A 34 -6.01 13.93 14.58
N ASN A 35 -4.75 13.68 14.95
CA ASN A 35 -4.23 14.05 16.27
C ASN A 35 -4.30 15.56 16.51
N SER A 36 -3.93 16.36 15.50
CA SER A 36 -4.04 17.82 15.57
C SER A 36 -5.49 18.28 15.74
N SER A 37 -6.43 17.67 15.01
CA SER A 37 -7.86 17.98 15.11
C SER A 37 -8.41 17.67 16.52
N LEU A 38 -8.04 16.52 17.09
CA LEU A 38 -8.44 16.15 18.46
C LEU A 38 -7.89 17.14 19.50
N LYS A 39 -6.61 17.52 19.39
CA LYS A 39 -5.99 18.50 20.30
C LYS A 39 -6.64 19.87 20.24
N SER A 40 -7.20 20.25 19.10
CA SER A 40 -7.93 21.50 18.89
C SER A 40 -9.42 21.41 19.23
N GLY A 41 -9.93 20.27 19.71
CA GLY A 41 -11.35 20.08 20.03
C GLY A 41 -12.26 19.92 18.81
N HIS A 42 -11.68 19.56 17.65
CA HIS A 42 -12.39 19.35 16.39
C HIS A 42 -12.74 17.87 16.17
N ASP A 43 -13.46 17.26 17.11
CA ASP A 43 -13.72 15.81 17.14
C ASP A 43 -14.44 15.29 15.88
N ASN A 44 -15.35 16.08 15.31
CA ASN A 44 -16.05 15.72 14.08
C ASN A 44 -15.09 15.62 12.89
N HIS A 45 -14.14 16.54 12.76
CA HIS A 45 -13.12 16.48 11.71
C HIS A 45 -12.17 15.31 11.92
N ALA A 46 -11.74 15.06 13.16
CA ALA A 46 -10.94 13.89 13.50
C ALA A 46 -11.65 12.58 13.11
N LYS A 47 -12.95 12.46 13.40
CA LYS A 47 -13.76 11.29 13.04
C LYS A 47 -13.88 11.11 11.53
N GLN A 48 -14.11 12.18 10.79
CA GLN A 48 -14.16 12.14 9.32
C GLN A 48 -12.83 11.69 8.72
N LEU A 49 -11.72 12.28 9.18
CA LEU A 49 -10.38 11.93 8.72
C LEU A 49 -10.02 10.47 9.08
N ALA A 50 -10.39 9.99 10.27
CA ALA A 50 -10.21 8.59 10.64
C ALA A 50 -10.97 7.63 9.71
N GLY A 51 -12.18 8.01 9.28
CA GLY A 51 -12.94 7.27 8.27
C GLY A 51 -12.20 7.18 6.93
N VAL A 52 -11.61 8.30 6.48
CA VAL A 52 -10.80 8.33 5.24
C VAL A 52 -9.56 7.45 5.35
N VAL A 53 -8.82 7.53 6.46
CA VAL A 53 -7.64 6.66 6.70
C VAL A 53 -8.04 5.19 6.68
N SER A 54 -9.14 4.83 7.34
CA SER A 54 -9.63 3.45 7.37
C SER A 54 -10.01 2.96 5.98
N TYR A 55 -10.65 3.80 5.16
CA TYR A 55 -10.99 3.47 3.78
C TYR A 55 -9.72 3.24 2.94
N LEU A 56 -8.77 4.19 2.98
CA LEU A 56 -7.52 4.11 2.21
C LEU A 56 -6.67 2.90 2.62
N ALA A 57 -6.56 2.60 3.91
CA ALA A 57 -5.83 1.44 4.39
C ALA A 57 -6.47 0.13 3.91
N GLY A 58 -7.80 0.03 3.98
CA GLY A 58 -8.53 -1.15 3.51
C GLY A 58 -8.40 -1.35 2.00
N ASP A 59 -8.57 -0.29 1.22
CA ASP A 59 -8.41 -0.34 -0.24
C ASP A 59 -6.97 -0.72 -0.64
N TYR A 60 -5.98 -0.13 0.04
CA TYR A 60 -4.59 -0.42 -0.26
C TYR A 60 -4.17 -1.84 0.15
N HIS A 61 -4.71 -2.40 1.24
CA HIS A 61 -4.51 -3.83 1.55
C HIS A 61 -5.01 -4.73 0.41
N ASN A 62 -6.19 -4.46 -0.15
CA ASN A 62 -6.71 -5.24 -1.28
C ASN A 62 -5.81 -5.13 -2.52
N ILE A 63 -5.28 -3.94 -2.81
CA ILE A 63 -4.32 -3.74 -3.90
C ILE A 63 -3.06 -4.57 -3.67
N LEU A 64 -2.50 -4.52 -2.46
CA LEU A 64 -1.30 -5.29 -2.11
C LEU A 64 -1.53 -6.80 -2.21
N ASP A 65 -2.67 -7.31 -1.73
CA ASP A 65 -3.01 -8.73 -1.84
C ASP A 65 -3.08 -9.18 -3.30
N CYS A 66 -3.73 -8.39 -4.16
CA CYS A 66 -3.78 -8.64 -5.61
C CYS A 66 -2.38 -8.64 -6.25
N GLU A 67 -1.52 -7.68 -5.91
CA GLU A 67 -0.17 -7.58 -6.47
C GLU A 67 0.75 -8.72 -5.98
N ILE A 68 0.64 -9.09 -4.70
CA ILE A 68 1.37 -10.23 -4.14
C ILE A 68 0.97 -11.52 -4.85
N GLN A 69 -0.33 -11.73 -5.06
CA GLN A 69 -0.82 -12.89 -5.81
C GLN A 69 -0.30 -12.88 -7.25
N ARG A 70 -0.44 -11.75 -7.95
CA ARG A 70 0.00 -11.59 -9.35
C ARG A 70 1.50 -11.88 -9.52
N LEU A 71 2.36 -11.28 -8.69
CA LEU A 71 3.81 -11.49 -8.73
C LEU A 71 4.17 -12.92 -8.29
N GLY A 72 3.44 -13.48 -7.32
CA GLY A 72 3.57 -14.88 -6.91
C GLY A 72 3.31 -15.84 -8.07
N ASP A 73 2.20 -15.67 -8.77
CA ASP A 73 1.81 -16.49 -9.92
C ASP A 73 2.84 -16.41 -11.06
N GLN A 74 3.40 -15.21 -11.33
CA GLN A 74 4.47 -15.05 -12.32
C GLN A 74 5.74 -15.81 -11.95
N LEU A 75 6.12 -15.81 -10.67
CA LEU A 75 7.29 -16.55 -10.20
C LEU A 75 7.04 -18.06 -10.21
N THR A 76 5.85 -18.52 -9.81
CA THR A 76 5.45 -19.93 -9.88
C THR A 76 5.45 -20.43 -11.32
N ALA A 77 4.90 -19.66 -12.26
CA ALA A 77 4.91 -20.00 -13.69
C ALA A 77 6.32 -20.09 -14.29
N ALA A 78 7.32 -19.52 -13.61
CA ALA A 78 8.73 -19.60 -13.97
C ALA A 78 9.53 -20.65 -13.17
N ASP A 79 8.86 -21.45 -12.33
CA ASP A 79 9.48 -22.40 -11.39
C ASP A 79 10.46 -21.75 -10.41
N LEU A 80 10.21 -20.49 -10.03
CA LEU A 80 11.09 -19.68 -9.16
C LEU A 80 10.54 -19.50 -7.74
N ARG A 81 9.30 -19.89 -7.49
CA ARG A 81 8.63 -19.80 -6.19
C ARG A 81 7.86 -21.09 -5.95
N VAL A 82 8.06 -21.68 -4.76
CA VAL A 82 7.48 -22.96 -4.32
C VAL A 82 6.62 -22.71 -3.09
#